data_AF-A0A497J0E3-F1
#
_entry.id   AF-A0A497J0E3-F1
#
_cell.length_a   1.000
_cell.length_b   1.000
_cell.length_c   1.000
_cell.angle_alpha   90.00
_cell.angle_beta   90.00
_cell.angle_gamma   90.00
#
_symmetry.space_group_name_H-M   'P 1'
#
loop_
_entity.id
_entity.type
_entity.pdbx_description
1 polymer ?
#
loop_
_entity_poly.entity_id
_entity_poly.type
_entity_poly.pdbx_seq_one_letter_code
_entity_poly.pdbx_strand_id
1 'polypeptide(L)'
;MDPVTVEVIRGGLVYAAEEMGIVLRKTAYSHNIKERMDHSCAIFDSKGRLIAQAEHIPVHLGSMSIALKNCLKEIDFTLEEGDMVVFNDPYLSGTHLPDITLVAPAYEEKELLGYVVNKAHHSDVGGKAPGSLPGDASEIYQEGLIIPPVRLVRKGDVVKDVLKLILSNVRTQKIRMGDLKAQVAANLLGIRRLREIAQKFGIGVVNEAIDDILDYSERRIRKKISEIREGSYEAEDYLESTGTEDKPVR
;
A
#
# COMPACT_ATOMS: atom_id res chain seq x y z
N MET A 1 -14.26 21.66 13.81
CA MET A 1 -15.02 22.05 12.59
C MET A 1 -16.52 21.71 12.65
N ASP A 2 -17.33 22.19 11.69
CA ASP A 2 -18.73 21.74 11.51
C ASP A 2 -18.78 20.20 11.23
N PRO A 3 -19.56 19.42 12.00
CA PRO A 3 -19.58 17.95 11.88
C PRO A 3 -20.01 17.45 10.49
N VAL A 4 -20.87 18.18 9.79
CA VAL A 4 -21.32 17.80 8.43
C VAL A 4 -20.15 17.89 7.47
N THR A 5 -19.37 18.98 7.54
CA THR A 5 -18.18 19.18 6.71
C THR A 5 -17.13 18.09 6.93
N VAL A 6 -16.83 17.75 8.20
CA VAL A 6 -15.89 16.68 8.55
C VAL A 6 -16.33 15.34 7.95
N GLU A 7 -17.60 14.99 8.09
CA GLU A 7 -18.14 13.73 7.58
C GLU A 7 -18.17 13.67 6.04
N VAL A 8 -18.44 14.79 5.36
CA VAL A 8 -18.37 14.86 3.90
C VAL A 8 -16.93 14.67 3.40
N ILE A 9 -15.95 15.30 4.07
CA ILE A 9 -14.53 15.14 3.72
C ILE A 9 -14.08 13.71 4.00
N ARG A 10 -14.42 13.15 5.17
CA ARG A 10 -14.13 11.74 5.52
C ARG A 10 -14.70 10.79 4.47
N GLY A 11 -15.98 10.96 4.11
CA GLY A 11 -16.64 10.15 3.08
C GLY A 11 -15.95 10.27 1.73
N GLY A 12 -15.53 11.47 1.34
CA GLY A 12 -14.77 11.71 0.12
C GLY A 12 -13.41 11.00 0.10
N LEU A 13 -12.65 11.06 1.19
CA LEU A 13 -11.35 10.39 1.32
C LEU A 13 -11.48 8.86 1.29
N VAL A 14 -12.46 8.30 2.02
CA VAL A 14 -12.75 6.86 2.00
C VAL A 14 -13.17 6.41 0.61
N TYR A 15 -14.06 7.15 -0.04
CA TYR A 15 -14.51 6.82 -1.40
C TYR A 15 -13.37 6.92 -2.42
N ALA A 16 -12.46 7.89 -2.27
CA ALA A 16 -11.27 7.99 -3.10
C ALA A 16 -10.41 6.73 -3.01
N ALA A 17 -10.16 6.21 -1.80
CA ALA A 17 -9.42 4.97 -1.60
C ALA A 17 -10.15 3.77 -2.23
N GLU A 18 -11.47 3.67 -2.07
CA GLU A 18 -12.30 2.62 -2.68
C GLU A 18 -12.24 2.66 -4.22
N GLU A 19 -12.33 3.85 -4.82
CA GLU A 19 -12.23 3.99 -6.27
C GLU A 19 -10.85 3.61 -6.81
N MET A 20 -9.77 3.91 -6.06
CA MET A 20 -8.44 3.39 -6.39
C MET A 20 -8.45 1.86 -6.44
N GLY A 21 -9.04 1.21 -5.43
CA GLY A 21 -9.17 -0.25 -5.37
C GLY A 21 -10.00 -0.83 -6.52
N ILE A 22 -11.08 -0.15 -6.92
CA ILE A 22 -11.90 -0.53 -8.07
C ILE A 22 -11.08 -0.46 -9.38
N VAL A 23 -10.33 0.63 -9.59
CA VAL A 23 -9.47 0.79 -10.78
C VAL A 23 -8.41 -0.30 -10.80
N LEU A 24 -7.70 -0.52 -9.69
CA LEU A 24 -6.66 -1.53 -9.58
C LEU A 24 -7.23 -2.91 -9.96
N ARG A 25 -8.34 -3.32 -9.34
CA ARG A 25 -9.00 -4.60 -9.63
C ARG A 25 -9.44 -4.72 -11.08
N LYS A 26 -10.09 -3.69 -11.64
CA LYS A 26 -10.71 -3.75 -12.98
C LYS A 26 -9.68 -3.70 -14.11
N THR A 27 -8.51 -3.12 -13.86
CA THR A 27 -7.47 -2.93 -14.88
C THR A 27 -6.28 -3.88 -14.73
N ALA A 28 -6.18 -4.61 -13.62
CA ALA A 28 -5.20 -5.67 -13.42
C ALA A 28 -5.40 -6.84 -14.38
N TYR A 29 -4.29 -7.52 -14.68
CA TYR A 29 -4.24 -8.63 -15.63
C TYR A 29 -4.25 -9.97 -14.90
N SER A 30 -3.72 -10.02 -13.67
CA SER A 30 -3.68 -11.26 -12.89
C SER A 30 -4.97 -11.55 -12.15
N HIS A 31 -5.30 -12.85 -12.05
CA HIS A 31 -6.43 -13.33 -11.27
C HIS A 31 -6.29 -13.04 -9.77
N ASN A 32 -5.05 -12.96 -9.23
CA ASN A 32 -4.83 -12.62 -7.82
C ASN A 32 -5.41 -11.24 -7.49
N ILE A 33 -5.12 -10.22 -8.31
CA ILE A 33 -5.63 -8.87 -8.06
C ILE A 33 -7.09 -8.77 -8.51
N LYS A 34 -7.42 -9.31 -9.69
CA LYS A 34 -8.74 -9.10 -10.30
C LYS A 34 -9.86 -9.89 -9.63
N GLU A 35 -9.62 -11.17 -9.33
CA GLU A 35 -10.64 -12.11 -8.85
C GLU A 35 -10.49 -12.41 -7.36
N ARG A 36 -9.26 -12.64 -6.86
CA ARG A 36 -9.02 -12.85 -5.42
C ARG A 36 -9.03 -11.54 -4.61
N MET A 37 -8.93 -10.39 -5.29
CA MET A 37 -8.89 -9.05 -4.68
C MET A 37 -7.74 -8.90 -3.67
N ASP A 38 -6.60 -9.52 -4.01
CA ASP A 38 -5.40 -9.50 -3.19
C ASP A 38 -4.59 -8.21 -3.43
N HIS A 39 -5.19 -7.09 -3.03
CA HIS A 39 -4.62 -5.76 -3.14
C HIS A 39 -5.24 -4.83 -2.10
N SER A 40 -4.60 -3.73 -1.78
CA SER A 40 -5.21 -2.67 -0.96
C SER A 40 -4.75 -1.30 -1.45
N CYS A 41 -5.56 -0.28 -1.18
CA CYS A 41 -5.26 1.11 -1.49
C CYS A 41 -5.41 1.95 -0.23
N ALA A 42 -4.54 2.93 -0.08
CA ALA A 42 -4.50 3.79 1.08
C ALA A 42 -4.12 5.21 0.68
N ILE A 43 -4.64 6.16 1.45
CA ILE A 43 -4.35 7.58 1.34
C ILE A 43 -3.76 8.02 2.66
N PHE A 44 -2.66 8.75 2.57
CA PHE A 44 -1.94 9.33 3.68
C PHE A 44 -1.94 10.84 3.54
N ASP A 45 -1.95 11.56 4.66
CA ASP A 45 -1.75 13.01 4.65
C ASP A 45 -0.28 13.39 4.37
N SER A 46 0.00 14.69 4.29
CA SER A 46 1.35 15.23 4.07
C SER A 46 2.35 14.87 5.17
N LYS A 47 1.89 14.47 6.36
CA LYS A 47 2.70 13.99 7.49
C LYS A 47 2.92 12.47 7.45
N GLY A 48 2.36 11.76 6.48
CA GLY A 48 2.45 10.30 6.36
C GLY A 48 1.54 9.54 7.32
N ARG A 49 0.48 10.17 7.85
CA ARG A 49 -0.55 9.50 8.67
C ARG A 49 -1.61 8.90 7.76
N LEU A 50 -2.02 7.66 8.03
CA LEU A 50 -3.07 6.98 7.27
C LEU A 50 -4.42 7.66 7.53
N ILE A 51 -5.07 8.18 6.47
CA ILE A 51 -6.34 8.93 6.58
C ILE A 51 -7.52 8.22 5.92
N ALA A 52 -7.27 7.36 4.94
CA ALA A 52 -8.30 6.51 4.34
C ALA A 52 -7.69 5.24 3.75
N GLN A 53 -8.48 4.18 3.69
CA GLN A 53 -8.07 2.89 3.16
C GLN A 53 -9.27 2.19 2.49
N ALA A 54 -8.99 1.44 1.43
CA ALA A 54 -9.89 0.43 0.88
C ALA A 54 -9.49 -0.92 1.48
N GLU A 55 -10.30 -1.39 2.43
CA GLU A 55 -10.01 -2.56 3.23
C GLU A 55 -10.37 -3.83 2.45
N HIS A 56 -9.37 -4.43 1.81
CA HIS A 56 -9.55 -5.76 1.22
C HIS A 56 -8.71 -6.83 1.93
N ILE A 57 -7.56 -6.45 2.53
CA ILE A 57 -6.63 -7.37 3.20
C ILE A 57 -6.06 -6.73 4.48
N PRO A 58 -6.42 -7.20 5.70
CA PRO A 58 -6.02 -6.56 6.96
C PRO A 58 -4.50 -6.41 7.17
N VAL A 59 -3.68 -7.37 6.73
CA VAL A 59 -2.22 -7.30 6.90
C VAL A 59 -1.60 -6.16 6.08
N HIS A 60 -2.21 -5.79 4.95
CA HIS A 60 -1.76 -4.62 4.17
C HIS A 60 -1.97 -3.33 4.96
N LEU A 61 -3.07 -3.21 5.69
CA LEU A 61 -3.45 -1.97 6.38
C LEU A 61 -2.44 -1.60 7.48
N GLY A 62 -2.05 -2.59 8.29
CA GLY A 62 -1.04 -2.41 9.33
C GLY A 62 0.36 -2.15 8.76
N SER A 63 0.71 -2.83 7.67
CA SER A 63 2.06 -2.74 7.09
C SER A 63 2.29 -1.50 6.23
N MET A 64 1.27 -0.97 5.54
CA MET A 64 1.41 0.18 4.63
C MET A 64 1.91 1.46 5.32
N SER A 65 1.50 1.71 6.57
CA SER A 65 1.97 2.88 7.32
C SER A 65 3.47 2.81 7.62
N ILE A 66 3.96 1.61 7.96
CA ILE A 66 5.39 1.35 8.16
C ILE A 66 6.12 1.41 6.82
N ALA A 67 5.54 0.82 5.77
CA ALA A 67 6.11 0.80 4.43
C ALA A 67 6.34 2.21 3.87
N LEU A 68 5.34 3.11 3.99
CA LEU A 68 5.49 4.51 3.56
C LEU A 68 6.60 5.21 4.36
N LYS A 69 6.58 5.10 5.69
CA LYS A 69 7.58 5.72 6.57
C LYS A 69 9.00 5.26 6.23
N ASN A 70 9.19 3.96 6.04
CA ASN A 70 10.49 3.38 5.69
C ASN A 70 10.91 3.79 4.28
N CYS A 71 10.00 3.73 3.30
CA CYS A 71 10.26 4.19 1.94
C CYS A 71 10.77 5.65 1.92
N LEU A 72 10.07 6.57 2.60
CA LEU A 72 10.46 7.98 2.64
C LEU A 72 11.80 8.23 3.36
N LYS A 73 12.19 7.33 4.26
CA LYS A 73 13.48 7.39 4.97
C LYS A 73 14.63 6.84 4.14
N GLU A 74 14.39 5.77 3.36
CA GLU A 74 15.42 5.05 2.60
C GLU A 74 15.76 5.73 1.26
N ILE A 75 14.82 6.44 0.64
CA ILE A 75 15.10 7.15 -0.61
C ILE A 75 16.10 8.29 -0.40
N ASP A 76 17.06 8.42 -1.30
CA ASP A 76 18.07 9.48 -1.32
C ASP A 76 17.65 10.70 -2.18
N PHE A 77 16.35 10.78 -2.48
CA PHE A 77 15.79 11.78 -3.36
C PHE A 77 14.44 12.30 -2.88
N THR A 78 14.11 13.52 -3.29
CA THR A 78 12.77 14.08 -3.10
C THR A 78 11.80 13.46 -4.10
N LEU A 79 10.62 13.07 -3.59
CA LEU A 79 9.51 12.55 -4.38
C LEU A 79 8.73 13.74 -4.95
N GLU A 80 8.95 14.07 -6.22
CA GLU A 80 8.33 15.21 -6.89
C GLU A 80 6.95 14.86 -7.49
N GLU A 81 6.18 15.87 -7.90
CA GLU A 81 4.94 15.64 -8.66
C GLU A 81 5.20 14.78 -9.90
N GLY A 82 4.41 13.72 -10.05
CA GLY A 82 4.55 12.75 -11.14
C GLY A 82 5.58 11.65 -10.91
N ASP A 83 6.29 11.64 -9.77
CA ASP A 83 7.13 10.51 -9.38
C ASP A 83 6.29 9.38 -8.72
N MET A 84 6.71 8.13 -8.91
CA MET A 84 6.19 6.98 -8.16
C MET A 84 7.34 6.04 -7.79
N VAL A 85 7.34 5.58 -6.53
CA VAL A 85 8.33 4.64 -6.00
C VAL A 85 7.71 3.25 -5.88
N VAL A 86 8.47 2.24 -6.33
CA VAL A 86 8.13 0.82 -6.22
C VAL A 86 9.10 0.12 -5.27
N PHE A 87 8.58 -0.81 -4.47
CA PHE A 87 9.37 -1.70 -3.61
C PHE A 87 8.54 -2.89 -3.13
N ASN A 88 9.21 -3.97 -2.76
CA ASN A 88 8.58 -5.16 -2.17
C ASN A 88 9.43 -5.81 -1.06
N ASP A 89 10.58 -5.22 -0.70
CA ASP A 89 11.44 -5.74 0.37
C ASP A 89 10.61 -5.92 1.66
N PRO A 90 10.45 -7.15 2.19
CA PRO A 90 9.60 -7.40 3.34
C PRO A 90 10.14 -6.75 4.62
N TYR A 91 11.45 -6.52 4.73
CA TYR A 91 12.05 -5.83 5.87
C TYR A 91 11.68 -4.35 5.91
N LEU A 92 11.25 -3.79 4.78
CA LEU A 92 10.77 -2.40 4.67
C LEU A 92 9.25 -2.32 4.59
N SER A 93 8.63 -3.21 3.82
CA SER A 93 7.23 -3.17 3.41
C SER A 93 6.28 -3.99 4.28
N GLY A 94 6.81 -4.82 5.18
CA GLY A 94 6.08 -5.48 6.27
C GLY A 94 5.28 -6.74 5.91
N THR A 95 5.44 -7.30 4.71
CA THR A 95 4.78 -8.56 4.31
C THR A 95 5.74 -9.55 3.66
N HIS A 96 5.64 -9.77 2.36
CA HIS A 96 6.43 -10.76 1.61
C HIS A 96 6.69 -10.25 0.18
N LEU A 97 7.65 -10.85 -0.54
CA LEU A 97 8.08 -10.35 -1.85
C LEU A 97 6.97 -10.25 -2.92
N PRO A 98 5.97 -11.14 -2.97
CA PRO A 98 4.85 -10.98 -3.90
C PRO A 98 4.07 -9.66 -3.75
N ASP A 99 4.09 -9.04 -2.57
CA ASP A 99 3.38 -7.78 -2.32
C ASP A 99 4.18 -6.57 -2.78
N ILE A 100 3.92 -6.15 -4.01
CA ILE A 100 4.57 -4.97 -4.60
C ILE A 100 3.82 -3.71 -4.17
N THR A 101 4.52 -2.81 -3.49
CA THR A 101 4.01 -1.53 -3.01
C THR A 101 4.39 -0.41 -3.98
N LEU A 102 3.44 0.48 -4.27
CA LEU A 102 3.63 1.65 -5.11
C LEU A 102 3.18 2.92 -4.38
N VAL A 103 4.10 3.85 -4.16
CA VAL A 103 3.89 5.13 -3.45
C VAL A 103 3.98 6.28 -4.44
N ALA A 104 3.03 7.20 -4.42
CA ALA A 104 3.06 8.43 -5.20
C ALA A 104 2.67 9.64 -4.34
N PRO A 105 3.34 10.80 -4.47
CA PRO A 105 2.93 12.01 -3.79
C PRO A 105 1.79 12.67 -4.55
N ALA A 106 0.84 13.27 -3.83
CA ALA A 106 -0.20 14.10 -4.40
C ALA A 106 0.11 15.57 -4.10
N TYR A 107 0.30 16.37 -5.14
CA TYR A 107 0.52 17.81 -5.05
C TYR A 107 -0.67 18.57 -5.62
N GLU A 108 -0.94 19.75 -5.04
CA GLU A 108 -1.68 20.82 -5.70
C GLU A 108 -0.76 22.04 -5.79
N GLU A 109 -0.45 22.45 -7.03
CA GLU A 109 0.61 23.42 -7.33
C GLU A 109 1.97 23.01 -6.74
N LYS A 110 2.39 23.62 -5.62
CA LYS A 110 3.65 23.32 -4.91
C LYS A 110 3.42 22.73 -3.53
N GLU A 111 2.17 22.55 -3.12
CA GLU A 111 1.82 22.08 -1.79
C GLU A 111 1.55 20.57 -1.81
N LEU A 112 2.24 19.85 -0.93
CA LEU A 112 2.03 18.41 -0.76
C LEU A 112 0.71 18.20 -0.01
N LEU A 113 -0.26 17.60 -0.68
CA LEU A 113 -1.53 17.19 -0.07
C LEU A 113 -1.34 15.93 0.79
N GLY A 114 -0.51 15.00 0.32
CA GLY A 114 -0.30 13.71 0.95
C GLY A 114 0.28 12.67 0.00
N TYR A 115 0.10 11.40 0.34
CA TYR A 115 0.59 10.27 -0.45
C TYR A 115 -0.55 9.31 -0.75
N VAL A 116 -0.55 8.77 -1.96
CA VAL A 116 -1.40 7.65 -2.34
C VAL A 116 -0.54 6.41 -2.49
N VAL A 117 -1.02 5.32 -1.90
CA VAL A 117 -0.26 4.07 -1.81
C VAL A 117 -1.18 2.94 -2.21
N ASN A 118 -0.66 2.00 -2.99
CA ASN A 118 -1.30 0.71 -3.16
C ASN A 118 -0.27 -0.40 -2.99
N LYS A 119 -0.75 -1.57 -2.59
CA LYS A 119 0.02 -2.82 -2.49
C LYS A 119 -0.82 -3.89 -3.18
N ALA A 120 -0.19 -4.67 -4.04
CA ALA A 120 -0.89 -5.72 -4.77
C ALA A 120 -0.03 -6.97 -4.80
N HIS A 121 -0.67 -8.14 -4.62
CA HIS A 121 0.00 -9.41 -4.66
C HIS A 121 0.25 -9.84 -6.11
N HIS A 122 1.50 -9.80 -6.53
CA HIS A 122 1.94 -10.31 -7.82
C HIS A 122 2.17 -11.82 -7.73
N SER A 123 1.55 -12.60 -8.60
CA SER A 123 1.58 -14.07 -8.51
C SER A 123 2.95 -14.70 -8.79
N ASP A 124 3.94 -13.92 -9.21
CA ASP A 124 5.31 -14.38 -9.49
C ASP A 124 6.25 -13.18 -9.45
N VAL A 125 7.27 -13.24 -8.61
CA VAL A 125 8.33 -12.24 -8.47
C VAL A 125 9.71 -12.84 -8.71
N GLY A 126 9.79 -14.00 -9.38
CA GLY A 126 11.06 -14.59 -9.79
C GLY A 126 11.71 -15.57 -8.82
N GLY A 127 11.01 -16.03 -7.78
CA GLY A 127 11.53 -17.05 -6.86
C GLY A 127 11.87 -18.37 -7.54
N LYS A 128 12.58 -19.27 -6.84
CA LYS A 128 13.03 -20.56 -7.37
C LYS A 128 11.88 -21.42 -7.92
N ALA A 129 10.69 -21.31 -7.31
CA ALA A 129 9.47 -21.96 -7.75
C ALA A 129 8.46 -20.97 -8.37
N PRO A 130 7.66 -21.39 -9.37
CA PRO A 130 6.50 -20.63 -9.82
C PRO A 130 5.58 -20.28 -8.64
N GLY A 131 5.08 -19.05 -8.61
CA GLY A 131 4.30 -18.56 -7.46
C GLY A 131 5.12 -17.72 -6.48
N SER A 132 6.46 -17.89 -6.47
CA SER A 132 7.37 -17.15 -5.58
C SER A 132 7.05 -17.32 -4.08
N LEU A 133 6.52 -18.50 -3.74
CA LEU A 133 6.26 -18.98 -2.38
C LEU A 133 6.74 -20.45 -2.25
N PRO A 134 8.03 -20.74 -2.45
CA PRO A 134 8.57 -22.08 -2.25
C PRO A 134 8.49 -22.47 -0.76
N GLY A 135 7.86 -23.61 -0.45
CA GLY A 135 7.75 -24.09 0.94
C GLY A 135 9.09 -24.51 1.57
N ASP A 136 10.13 -24.67 0.77
CA ASP A 136 11.47 -25.09 1.17
C ASP A 136 12.51 -23.96 1.03
N ALA A 137 12.09 -22.69 0.95
CA ALA A 137 13.05 -21.59 0.95
C ALA A 137 13.74 -21.44 2.31
N SER A 138 15.07 -21.38 2.30
CA SER A 138 15.88 -21.14 3.49
C SER A 138 16.47 -19.72 3.54
N GLU A 139 16.39 -18.99 2.43
CA GLU A 139 16.87 -17.61 2.30
C GLU A 139 15.95 -16.83 1.35
N ILE A 140 15.78 -15.54 1.62
CA ILE A 140 14.90 -14.66 0.85
C ILE A 140 15.26 -14.58 -0.64
N TYR A 141 16.53 -14.78 -1.01
CA TYR A 141 16.98 -14.79 -2.40
C TYR A 141 16.39 -15.94 -3.22
N GLN A 142 15.92 -17.00 -2.56
CA GLN A 142 15.20 -18.11 -3.20
C GLN A 142 13.72 -17.76 -3.45
N GLU A 143 13.19 -16.74 -2.78
CA GLU A 143 11.78 -16.34 -2.89
C GLU A 143 11.52 -15.36 -4.03
N GLY A 144 12.55 -14.63 -4.48
CA GLY A 144 12.49 -13.87 -5.73
C GLY A 144 13.22 -12.53 -5.68
N LEU A 145 12.83 -11.66 -6.61
CA LEU A 145 13.40 -10.33 -6.76
C LEU A 145 13.04 -9.46 -5.57
N ILE A 146 14.08 -8.95 -4.92
CA ILE A 146 13.99 -7.92 -3.88
C ILE A 146 14.16 -6.56 -4.56
N ILE A 147 13.13 -5.73 -4.48
CA ILE A 147 13.07 -4.39 -5.04
C ILE A 147 13.19 -3.42 -3.87
N PRO A 148 14.33 -2.74 -3.70
CA PRO A 148 14.44 -1.64 -2.75
C PRO A 148 13.61 -0.44 -3.23
N PRO A 149 13.34 0.57 -2.39
CA PRO A 149 12.67 1.80 -2.81
C PRO A 149 13.37 2.49 -3.98
N VAL A 150 12.80 2.35 -5.18
CA VAL A 150 13.33 2.94 -6.41
C VAL A 150 12.22 3.61 -7.22
N ARG A 151 12.56 4.62 -8.02
CA ARG A 151 11.59 5.26 -8.92
C ARG A 151 11.17 4.30 -10.03
N LEU A 152 9.88 3.97 -10.10
CA LEU A 152 9.26 3.32 -11.25
C LEU A 152 8.75 4.34 -12.26
N VAL A 153 8.27 5.48 -11.78
CA VAL A 153 7.82 6.62 -12.61
C VAL A 153 8.58 7.85 -12.17
N ARG A 154 9.07 8.63 -13.14
CA ARG A 154 9.74 9.91 -12.92
C ARG A 154 9.07 10.96 -13.79
N LYS A 155 8.52 12.00 -13.17
CA LYS A 155 7.82 13.11 -13.88
C LYS A 155 6.76 12.62 -14.89
N GLY A 156 6.01 11.59 -14.50
CA GLY A 156 4.95 10.98 -15.32
C GLY A 156 5.42 9.91 -16.31
N ASP A 157 6.73 9.76 -16.53
CA ASP A 157 7.28 8.76 -17.44
C ASP A 157 7.83 7.54 -16.70
N VAL A 158 7.55 6.35 -17.22
CA VAL A 158 8.07 5.10 -16.65
C VAL A 158 9.58 5.02 -16.84
N VAL A 159 10.31 4.74 -15.76
CA VAL A 159 11.76 4.49 -15.77
C VAL A 159 12.02 3.12 -16.40
N LYS A 160 12.27 3.14 -17.72
CA LYS A 160 12.35 1.94 -18.55
C LYS A 160 13.39 0.93 -18.06
N ASP A 161 14.53 1.38 -17.53
CA ASP A 161 15.59 0.49 -17.06
C ASP A 161 15.18 -0.29 -15.80
N VAL A 162 14.53 0.39 -14.84
CA VAL A 162 13.98 -0.25 -13.63
C VAL A 162 12.91 -1.26 -14.01
N LEU A 163 11.97 -0.85 -14.87
CA LEU A 163 10.92 -1.76 -15.36
C LEU A 163 11.50 -2.98 -16.09
N LYS A 164 12.51 -2.77 -16.93
CA LYS A 164 13.18 -3.84 -17.67
C LYS A 164 13.87 -4.82 -16.72
N LEU A 165 14.53 -4.33 -15.66
CA LEU A 165 15.13 -5.17 -14.63
C LEU A 165 14.08 -6.01 -13.91
N ILE A 166 12.97 -5.40 -13.46
CA ILE A 166 11.88 -6.13 -12.80
C ILE A 166 11.32 -7.22 -13.72
N LEU A 167 10.98 -6.86 -14.97
CA LEU A 167 10.37 -7.82 -15.89
C LEU A 167 11.33 -8.92 -16.35
N SER A 168 12.64 -8.67 -16.38
CA SER A 168 13.61 -9.71 -16.75
C SER A 168 13.71 -10.82 -15.71
N ASN A 169 13.26 -10.58 -14.48
CA ASN A 169 13.34 -11.52 -13.37
C ASN A 169 12.02 -12.23 -13.06
N VAL A 170 10.98 -12.09 -13.89
CA VAL A 170 9.66 -12.71 -13.65
C VAL A 170 9.22 -13.57 -14.82
N ARG A 171 8.48 -14.65 -14.53
CA ARG A 171 8.02 -15.62 -15.54
C ARG A 171 6.90 -15.06 -16.42
N THR A 172 6.03 -14.24 -15.85
CA THR A 172 4.78 -13.77 -16.49
C THR A 172 4.83 -12.30 -16.88
N GLN A 173 5.87 -11.88 -17.62
CA GLN A 173 6.18 -10.46 -17.90
C GLN A 173 4.99 -9.62 -18.37
N LYS A 174 4.18 -10.12 -19.31
CA LYS A 174 3.00 -9.39 -19.83
C LYS A 174 1.96 -9.13 -18.74
N ILE A 175 1.76 -10.10 -17.84
CA ILE A 175 0.81 -9.99 -16.73
C ILE A 175 1.38 -9.03 -15.67
N ARG A 176 2.66 -9.18 -15.30
CA ARG A 176 3.33 -8.29 -14.33
C ARG A 176 3.35 -6.84 -14.79
N MET A 177 3.63 -6.61 -16.08
CA MET A 177 3.53 -5.29 -16.70
C MET A 177 2.10 -4.73 -16.61
N GLY A 178 1.08 -5.55 -16.88
CA GLY A 178 -0.32 -5.14 -16.76
C GLY A 178 -0.69 -4.75 -15.33
N ASP A 179 -0.26 -5.56 -14.35
CA ASP A 179 -0.51 -5.30 -12.93
C ASP A 179 0.20 -4.03 -12.43
N LEU A 180 1.48 -3.81 -12.81
CA LEU A 180 2.19 -2.56 -12.49
C LEU A 180 1.50 -1.33 -13.10
N LYS A 181 0.99 -1.43 -14.34
CA LYS A 181 0.20 -0.35 -14.97
C LYS A 181 -1.10 -0.11 -14.23
N ALA A 182 -1.77 -1.16 -13.75
CA ALA A 182 -2.98 -1.03 -12.94
C ALA A 182 -2.70 -0.31 -11.61
N GLN A 183 -1.57 -0.62 -10.96
CA GLN A 183 -1.12 0.08 -9.75
C GLN A 183 -0.83 1.56 -10.01
N VAL A 184 -0.16 1.90 -11.13
CA VAL A 184 0.06 3.30 -11.54
C VAL A 184 -1.28 4.01 -11.77
N ALA A 185 -2.21 3.39 -12.50
CA ALA A 185 -3.53 3.96 -12.79
C ALA A 185 -4.35 4.22 -11.50
N ALA A 186 -4.29 3.31 -10.54
CA ALA A 186 -4.93 3.47 -9.24
C ALA A 186 -4.37 4.68 -8.48
N ASN A 187 -3.04 4.82 -8.41
CA ASN A 187 -2.42 5.99 -7.77
C ASN A 187 -2.75 7.30 -8.50
N LEU A 188 -2.77 7.32 -9.83
CA LEU A 188 -3.18 8.51 -10.59
C LEU A 188 -4.62 8.94 -10.28
N LEU A 189 -5.54 7.97 -10.08
CA LEU A 189 -6.90 8.28 -9.65
C LEU A 189 -6.93 8.86 -8.23
N GLY A 190 -6.19 8.25 -7.29
CA GLY A 190 -6.09 8.73 -5.92
C GLY A 190 -5.58 10.17 -5.85
N ILE A 191 -4.52 10.49 -6.60
CA ILE A 191 -3.98 11.85 -6.72
C ILE A 191 -5.06 12.82 -7.20
N ARG A 192 -5.80 12.44 -8.25
CA ARG A 192 -6.89 13.28 -8.78
C ARG A 192 -7.96 13.53 -7.73
N ARG A 193 -8.41 12.49 -7.01
CA ARG A 193 -9.45 12.63 -5.98
C ARG A 193 -9.00 13.50 -4.81
N LEU A 194 -7.75 13.36 -4.36
CA LEU A 194 -7.19 14.26 -3.34
C LEU A 194 -7.21 15.72 -3.79
N ARG A 195 -6.81 15.98 -5.04
CA ARG A 195 -6.83 17.33 -5.61
C ARG A 195 -8.25 17.88 -5.71
N GLU A 196 -9.21 17.10 -6.18
CA GLU A 196 -10.62 17.49 -6.25
C GLU A 196 -11.19 17.86 -4.86
N ILE A 197 -10.85 17.09 -3.83
CA ILE A 197 -11.26 17.38 -2.44
C ILE A 197 -10.59 18.67 -1.95
N ALA A 198 -9.29 18.82 -2.15
CA ALA A 198 -8.53 20.00 -1.74
C ALA A 198 -9.01 21.28 -2.45
N GLN A 199 -9.28 21.22 -3.76
CA GLN A 199 -9.81 22.36 -4.54
C GLN A 199 -11.23 22.75 -4.10
N LYS A 200 -12.06 21.77 -3.72
CA LYS A 200 -13.44 22.03 -3.31
C LYS A 200 -13.56 22.66 -1.92
N PHE A 201 -12.78 22.17 -0.96
CA PHE A 201 -12.91 22.57 0.45
C PHE A 201 -11.81 23.52 0.92
N GLY A 202 -10.69 23.62 0.19
CA GLY A 202 -9.48 24.31 0.60
C GLY A 202 -8.60 23.43 1.49
N ILE A 203 -7.29 23.46 1.27
CA ILE A 203 -6.37 22.55 1.95
C ILE A 203 -6.34 22.72 3.48
N GLY A 204 -6.47 23.96 3.98
CA GLY A 204 -6.52 24.23 5.42
C GLY A 204 -7.71 23.54 6.09
N VAL A 205 -8.88 23.59 5.46
CA VAL A 205 -10.09 22.90 5.93
C VAL A 205 -9.93 21.38 5.83
N VAL A 206 -9.34 20.87 4.74
CA VAL A 206 -9.08 19.43 4.63
C VAL A 206 -8.13 18.94 5.74
N ASN A 207 -7.07 19.68 6.03
CA ASN A 207 -6.11 19.32 7.08
C ASN A 207 -6.73 19.35 8.48
N GLU A 208 -7.51 20.38 8.82
CA GLU A 208 -8.22 20.44 10.10
C GLU A 208 -9.26 19.30 10.21
N ALA A 209 -9.95 18.96 9.12
CA ALA A 209 -10.88 17.84 9.10
C ALA A 209 -10.16 16.50 9.30
N ILE A 210 -8.98 16.31 8.70
CA ILE A 210 -8.15 15.13 8.90
C ILE A 210 -7.77 14.98 10.38
N ASP A 211 -7.34 16.07 11.03
CA ASP A 211 -7.01 16.05 12.46
C ASP A 211 -8.25 15.67 13.30
N ASP A 212 -9.41 16.27 13.02
CA ASP A 212 -10.69 15.92 13.69
C ASP A 212 -11.07 14.43 13.49
N ILE A 213 -10.86 13.87 12.29
CA ILE A 213 -11.13 12.45 11.96
C ILE A 213 -10.21 11.52 12.75
N LEU A 214 -8.92 11.83 12.80
CA LEU A 214 -7.92 11.00 13.49
C LEU A 214 -8.16 11.02 15.00
N ASP A 215 -8.40 12.20 15.58
CA ASP A 215 -8.70 12.35 17.01
C ASP A 215 -10.00 11.62 17.39
N TYR A 216 -11.02 11.70 16.54
CA TYR A 216 -12.26 10.97 16.74
C TYR A 216 -12.03 9.45 16.72
N SER A 217 -11.24 8.97 15.76
CA SER A 217 -10.88 7.55 15.63
C SER A 217 -10.13 7.05 16.87
N GLU A 218 -9.15 7.81 17.36
CA GLU A 218 -8.43 7.49 18.60
C GLU A 218 -9.38 7.40 19.80
N ARG A 219 -10.26 8.40 20.01
CA ARG A 219 -11.23 8.41 21.11
C ARG A 219 -12.14 7.17 21.07
N ARG A 220 -12.59 6.75 19.89
CA ARG A 220 -13.43 5.55 19.73
C ARG A 220 -12.68 4.28 20.09
N ILE A 221 -11.45 4.12 19.61
CA ILE A 221 -10.62 2.94 19.90
C ILE A 221 -10.27 2.90 21.38
N ARG A 222 -9.84 4.02 21.99
CA ARG A 222 -9.53 4.11 23.42
C ARG A 222 -10.75 3.74 24.28
N LYS A 223 -11.95 4.21 23.92
CA LYS A 223 -13.19 3.81 24.58
C LYS A 223 -13.44 2.30 24.46
N LYS A 224 -13.26 1.71 23.28
CA LYS A 224 -13.45 0.27 23.09
C LYS A 224 -12.44 -0.58 23.85
N ILE A 225 -11.19 -0.15 23.92
CA ILE A 225 -10.17 -0.80 24.76
C ILE A 225 -10.54 -0.70 26.24
N SER A 226 -11.09 0.42 26.71
CA SER A 226 -11.52 0.58 28.10
C SER A 226 -12.72 -0.30 28.51
N GLU A 227 -13.45 -0.85 27.54
CA GLU A 227 -14.53 -1.82 27.78
C GLU A 227 -13.99 -3.25 27.99
N ILE A 228 -12.73 -3.51 27.64
CA ILE A 228 -12.06 -4.79 27.90
C ILE A 228 -11.75 -4.88 29.39
N ARG A 229 -12.08 -6.03 30.00
CA ARG A 229 -11.79 -6.27 31.41
C ARG A 229 -10.28 -6.20 31.65
N GLU A 230 -9.87 -5.48 32.69
CA GLU A 230 -8.47 -5.41 33.08
C GLU A 230 -7.94 -6.80 33.49
N GLY A 231 -6.81 -7.21 32.90
CA GLY A 231 -6.20 -8.51 33.14
C GLY A 231 -5.11 -8.83 32.12
N SER A 232 -4.45 -9.98 32.33
CA SER A 232 -3.56 -10.59 31.32
C SER A 232 -4.35 -11.63 30.54
N TYR A 233 -4.18 -11.64 29.21
CA TYR A 233 -4.80 -12.58 28.30
C TYR A 233 -3.69 -13.24 27.48
N GLU A 234 -3.68 -14.57 27.45
CA GLU A 234 -2.66 -15.36 26.76
C GLU A 234 -3.35 -16.41 25.88
N ALA A 235 -2.76 -16.65 24.71
CA ALA A 235 -3.16 -17.70 23.79
C ALA A 235 -1.91 -18.30 23.15
N GLU A 236 -1.99 -19.55 22.74
CA GLU A 236 -0.92 -20.30 22.10
C GLU A 236 -1.49 -21.04 20.89
N ASP A 237 -0.71 -21.09 19.81
CA ASP A 237 -1.05 -21.77 18.56
C ASP A 237 0.19 -22.53 18.05
N TYR A 238 -0.01 -23.45 17.10
CA TYR A 238 1.06 -24.30 16.55
C TYR A 238 0.91 -24.40 15.03
N LEU A 239 2.03 -24.37 14.31
CA LEU A 239 2.09 -24.71 12.88
C LEU A 239 2.54 -26.17 12.72
N GLU A 240 1.92 -26.93 11.82
CA GLU A 240 2.23 -28.35 11.66
C GLU A 240 3.64 -28.63 11.10
N SER A 241 4.20 -27.72 10.29
CA SER A 241 5.49 -27.87 9.63
C SER A 241 6.12 -26.53 9.25
N THR A 242 7.45 -26.49 9.15
CA THR A 242 8.24 -25.36 8.58
C THR A 242 8.44 -25.46 7.08
N GLY A 243 7.88 -26.48 6.42
CA GLY A 243 8.10 -26.82 5.02
C GLY A 243 9.39 -27.59 4.74
N THR A 244 10.39 -27.50 5.64
CA THR A 244 11.62 -28.32 5.59
C THR A 244 11.65 -29.42 6.66
N GLU A 245 10.94 -29.24 7.76
CA GLU A 245 10.81 -30.23 8.83
C GLU A 245 9.34 -30.61 9.06
N ASP A 246 9.05 -31.90 9.16
CA ASP A 246 7.73 -32.44 9.47
C ASP A 246 7.56 -32.57 11.00
N LYS A 247 7.66 -31.44 11.69
CA LYS A 247 7.51 -31.32 13.14
C LYS A 247 6.72 -30.05 13.46
N PRO A 248 5.76 -30.12 14.39
CA PRO A 248 5.06 -28.93 14.84
C PRO A 248 6.03 -27.89 15.40
N VAL A 249 5.80 -26.63 15.05
CA VAL A 249 6.51 -25.48 15.61
C VAL A 249 5.50 -24.64 16.38
N ARG A 250 5.87 -24.35 17.63
CA ARG A 250 5.15 -23.44 18.51
C ARG A 250 5.52 -21.99 18.18
#